data_AF-A0AAV9HIJ4-F1
#
_entry.id   AF-A0AAV9HIJ4-F1
#
_cell.length_a   1.000
_cell.length_b   1.000
_cell.length_c   1.000
_cell.angle_alpha   90.00
_cell.angle_beta   90.00
_cell.angle_gamma   90.00
#
_symmetry.space_group_name_H-M   'P 1'
#
loop_
_entity.id
_entity.type
_entity.pdbx_description
1 polymer ?
#
loop_
_entity_poly.entity_id
_entity_poly.type
_entity_poly.pdbx_seq_one_letter_code
_entity_poly.pdbx_strand_id
1 'polypeptide(L)'
;MCRFLVYKGSDEILLSKLVLDPAHSILKQSFDSRLRLDTRRGQNNADGFGIGFYTDPKLGPAPCLFTSTTPAWNCANLERLASKTASHLIFAHVRATTEGSLSEDNCHPFTHGSLMWMHNGGLGGWKQIKRRLGERLADKWYLGVTGGTDSEWAFALFLDTLERMGYDPSSQSKGGFGPTVLRKAMLKTIAAINDLIDNIPERIIHSENVDTRSLLNFAVSDGHSVICTRYVGSASDEAASLYYSSGTLWETRAPTPDKRDYQMQRSDKGADVVLVASEPLTFERENWINVPTNSILTIHNQTVMVHPIMDKYYDRNPHHRRSAAFVRAKGLSANEKTPSRAGIPVTSNMPPFVPAALAHAEFAGDSHHPNQKRFGPSIPSIPFSVSRPRAPTEPSSSYSSTVPRTRTPLSHAETASSAASSSSTSSSATTIGGGQIPSPVVVVRSTNQHPPSQGNIKKKRASLSAVDAGNHAAILGPYLDASPITPEPTRTEFGNRDKIARMFPELALH
;
A
#
# COMPACT_ATOMS: atom_id res chain seq x y z
N MET A 1 2.25 -7.49 -2.98
CA MET A 1 1.96 -6.67 -1.80
C MET A 1 2.89 -5.48 -1.83
N CYS A 2 2.35 -4.27 -1.67
CA CYS A 2 2.96 -2.97 -1.95
C CYS A 2 4.19 -2.64 -1.08
N ARG A 3 4.79 -1.47 -1.23
CA ARG A 3 5.74 -0.88 -0.27
C ARG A 3 5.39 0.57 -0.04
N PHE A 4 5.64 1.08 1.16
CA PHE A 4 5.51 2.51 1.43
C PHE A 4 6.67 3.08 2.23
N LEU A 5 6.81 4.39 2.11
CA LEU A 5 7.71 5.26 2.83
C LEU A 5 6.92 6.47 3.38
N VAL A 6 7.22 6.85 4.61
CA VAL A 6 6.80 8.10 5.23
C VAL A 6 8.04 8.86 5.66
N TYR A 7 8.08 10.15 5.37
CA TYR A 7 9.02 11.11 5.93
C TYR A 7 8.26 12.18 6.70
N LYS A 8 8.82 12.56 7.86
CA LYS A 8 8.43 13.76 8.60
C LYS A 8 9.68 14.46 9.14
N GLY A 9 9.92 15.68 8.69
CA GLY A 9 11.07 16.51 9.04
C GLY A 9 10.70 17.81 9.77
N SER A 10 11.66 18.40 10.49
CA SER A 10 11.62 19.80 10.90
C SER A 10 11.82 20.73 9.70
N ASP A 11 12.75 20.38 8.80
CA ASP A 11 13.04 21.06 7.54
C ASP A 11 12.43 20.33 6.34
N GLU A 12 12.31 21.03 5.21
CA GLU A 12 11.87 20.41 3.97
C GLU A 12 12.98 19.55 3.38
N ILE A 13 12.61 18.41 2.79
CA ILE A 13 13.53 17.59 2.01
C ILE A 13 13.03 17.42 0.59
N LEU A 14 13.95 17.44 -0.36
CA LEU A 14 13.65 17.08 -1.75
C LEU A 14 13.16 15.64 -1.83
N LEU A 15 12.07 15.41 -2.59
CA LEU A 15 11.52 14.08 -2.83
C LEU A 15 12.60 13.12 -3.38
N SER A 16 13.50 13.58 -4.25
CA SER A 16 14.54 12.73 -4.85
C SER A 16 15.45 12.06 -3.83
N LYS A 17 15.76 12.76 -2.72
CA LYS A 17 16.64 12.26 -1.64
C LYS A 17 16.03 11.10 -0.84
N LEU A 18 14.73 10.85 -1.02
CA LEU A 18 13.97 9.80 -0.36
C LEU A 18 13.49 8.74 -1.36
N VAL A 19 12.95 9.19 -2.48
CA VAL A 19 12.20 8.36 -3.43
C VAL A 19 13.11 7.70 -4.47
N LEU A 20 14.17 8.38 -4.89
CA LEU A 20 15.01 7.97 -6.02
C LEU A 20 16.40 7.54 -5.57
N ASP A 21 17.10 8.45 -4.89
CA ASP A 21 18.54 8.39 -4.72
C ASP A 21 19.05 7.30 -3.76
N PRO A 22 18.37 6.98 -2.63
CA PRO A 22 18.87 5.97 -1.70
C PRO A 22 19.14 4.62 -2.38
N ALA A 23 20.19 3.92 -1.93
CA ALA A 23 20.63 2.65 -2.51
C ALA A 23 19.53 1.57 -2.53
N HIS A 24 18.56 1.66 -1.63
CA HIS A 24 17.37 0.82 -1.58
C HIS A 24 16.08 1.67 -1.48
N SER A 25 16.01 2.73 -2.29
CA SER A 25 14.89 3.67 -2.36
C SER A 25 13.55 3.01 -2.70
N ILE A 26 12.43 3.71 -2.48
CA ILE A 26 11.10 3.19 -2.84
C ILE A 26 10.98 2.91 -4.34
N LEU A 27 11.69 3.70 -5.19
CA LEU A 27 11.84 3.41 -6.61
C LEU A 27 12.54 2.07 -6.82
N LYS A 28 13.67 1.81 -6.16
CA LYS A 28 14.38 0.53 -6.29
C LYS A 28 13.53 -0.64 -5.79
N GLN A 29 12.83 -0.47 -4.67
CA GLN A 29 11.86 -1.44 -4.14
C GLN A 29 10.70 -1.73 -5.12
N SER A 30 10.42 -0.85 -6.09
CA SER A 30 9.39 -1.12 -7.09
C SER A 30 9.75 -2.23 -8.07
N PHE A 31 11.04 -2.56 -8.28
CA PHE A 31 11.45 -3.69 -9.14
C PHE A 31 12.44 -4.66 -8.49
N ASP A 32 13.10 -4.27 -7.39
CA ASP A 32 14.00 -5.08 -6.56
C ASP A 32 13.60 -4.98 -5.07
N SER A 33 12.42 -5.49 -4.72
CA SER A 33 12.03 -5.63 -3.29
C SER A 33 12.75 -6.81 -2.65
N ARG A 34 13.74 -6.55 -1.78
CA ARG A 34 14.60 -7.61 -1.20
C ARG A 34 13.98 -8.38 -0.06
N LEU A 35 12.97 -7.83 0.62
CA LEU A 35 12.20 -8.56 1.63
C LEU A 35 10.99 -9.32 1.04
N ARG A 36 10.83 -9.29 -0.28
CA ARG A 36 9.84 -10.08 -1.03
C ARG A 36 10.44 -11.45 -1.41
N LEU A 37 10.22 -12.43 -0.55
CA LEU A 37 10.66 -13.83 -0.77
C LEU A 37 9.67 -14.69 -1.56
N ASP A 38 8.50 -14.15 -1.91
CA ASP A 38 7.51 -14.86 -2.73
C ASP A 38 7.94 -14.87 -4.20
N THR A 39 8.26 -16.05 -4.72
CA THR A 39 8.71 -16.28 -6.11
C THR A 39 7.57 -16.40 -7.11
N ARG A 40 6.29 -16.43 -6.67
CA ARG A 40 5.13 -16.70 -7.55
C ARG A 40 4.63 -15.50 -8.33
N ARG A 41 4.76 -14.31 -7.74
CA ARG A 41 4.51 -13.02 -8.39
C ARG A 41 5.86 -12.32 -8.38
N GLY A 42 6.33 -11.83 -9.54
CA GLY A 42 7.65 -11.22 -9.70
C GLY A 42 8.05 -10.28 -8.56
N GLN A 43 9.35 -10.00 -8.44
CA GLN A 43 9.92 -9.16 -7.39
C GLN A 43 9.47 -7.68 -7.45
N ASN A 44 8.61 -7.33 -8.41
CA ASN A 44 8.21 -5.98 -8.75
C ASN A 44 6.83 -5.55 -8.21
N ASN A 45 6.77 -4.32 -7.70
CA ASN A 45 5.57 -3.52 -7.47
C ASN A 45 5.33 -2.64 -8.70
N ALA A 46 4.85 -3.27 -9.77
CA ALA A 46 4.73 -2.68 -11.10
C ALA A 46 3.38 -2.01 -11.38
N ASP A 47 2.41 -2.13 -10.46
CA ASP A 47 1.00 -1.83 -10.76
C ASP A 47 0.61 -0.38 -10.43
N GLY A 48 1.60 0.50 -10.47
CA GLY A 48 1.48 1.92 -10.19
C GLY A 48 2.26 2.37 -8.95
N PHE A 49 2.28 3.67 -8.75
CA PHE A 49 2.86 4.33 -7.59
C PHE A 49 2.04 5.57 -7.23
N GLY A 50 2.31 6.12 -6.06
CA GLY A 50 1.89 7.48 -5.73
C GLY A 50 2.77 8.14 -4.70
N ILE A 51 2.91 9.45 -4.85
CA ILE A 51 3.60 10.34 -3.93
C ILE A 51 2.60 11.39 -3.46
N GLY A 52 2.44 11.54 -2.16
CA GLY A 52 1.67 12.61 -1.55
C GLY A 52 2.54 13.44 -0.63
N PHE A 53 2.37 14.76 -0.64
CA PHE A 53 3.18 15.66 0.18
C PHE A 53 2.38 16.90 0.58
N TYR A 54 2.61 17.38 1.79
CA TYR A 54 2.01 18.64 2.24
C TYR A 54 2.79 19.82 1.65
N THR A 55 2.07 20.87 1.28
CA THR A 55 2.64 22.05 0.65
C THR A 55 2.63 23.24 1.61
N ASP A 56 3.16 24.38 1.17
CA ASP A 56 3.07 25.64 1.90
C ASP A 56 1.61 25.91 2.32
N PRO A 57 1.33 26.20 3.61
CA PRO A 57 -0.01 26.43 4.13
C PRO A 57 -0.85 27.45 3.34
N LYS A 58 -0.23 28.36 2.59
CA LYS A 58 -0.93 29.33 1.72
C LYS A 58 -1.69 28.67 0.57
N LEU A 59 -1.32 27.45 0.18
CA LEU A 59 -1.98 26.67 -0.88
C LEU A 59 -3.15 25.83 -0.33
N GLY A 60 -3.37 25.87 0.98
CA GLY A 60 -4.42 25.13 1.67
C GLY A 60 -3.87 23.93 2.45
N PRO A 61 -4.73 23.29 3.27
CA PRO A 61 -4.31 22.20 4.16
C PRO A 61 -4.30 20.83 3.48
N ALA A 62 -4.86 20.71 2.28
CA ALA A 62 -4.89 19.45 1.54
C ALA A 62 -3.49 19.14 0.98
N PRO A 63 -3.02 17.88 1.07
CA PRO A 63 -1.77 17.48 0.43
C PRO A 63 -1.91 17.48 -1.10
N CYS A 64 -0.80 17.63 -1.79
CA CYS A 64 -0.71 17.41 -3.23
C CYS A 64 -0.39 15.94 -3.51
N LEU A 65 -1.01 15.37 -4.54
CA LEU A 65 -0.84 13.97 -4.94
C LEU A 65 -0.30 13.88 -6.36
N PHE A 66 0.62 12.94 -6.55
CA PHE A 66 1.07 12.50 -7.86
C PHE A 66 1.01 10.98 -7.90
N THR A 67 -0.07 10.45 -8.49
CA THR A 67 -0.32 9.02 -8.67
C THR A 67 -0.22 8.65 -10.14
N SER A 68 0.17 7.41 -10.43
CA SER A 68 0.14 6.87 -11.79
C SER A 68 0.01 5.35 -11.77
N THR A 69 -0.61 4.79 -12.79
CA THR A 69 -0.60 3.33 -13.04
C THR A 69 0.68 2.85 -13.73
N THR A 70 1.51 3.76 -14.24
CA THR A 70 2.79 3.40 -14.85
C THR A 70 3.76 2.93 -13.75
N PRO A 71 4.57 1.89 -14.00
CA PRO A 71 5.59 1.48 -13.04
C PRO A 71 6.54 2.65 -12.71
N ALA A 72 6.91 2.81 -11.44
CA ALA A 72 7.68 3.97 -10.97
C ALA A 72 9.00 4.17 -11.75
N TRP A 73 9.72 3.07 -12.04
CA TRP A 73 10.98 3.10 -12.79
C TRP A 73 10.85 3.55 -14.25
N ASN A 74 9.63 3.55 -14.80
CA ASN A 74 9.37 3.96 -16.17
C ASN A 74 8.72 5.35 -16.26
N CYS A 75 8.60 6.07 -15.13
CA CYS A 75 7.94 7.38 -15.10
C CYS A 75 8.97 8.52 -15.09
N ALA A 76 9.31 9.05 -16.27
CA ALA A 76 10.23 10.19 -16.38
C ALA A 76 9.74 11.46 -15.63
N ASN A 77 8.42 11.63 -15.50
CA ASN A 77 7.84 12.75 -14.76
C ASN A 77 8.08 12.63 -13.24
N LEU A 78 8.14 11.40 -12.69
CA LEU A 78 8.51 11.19 -11.29
C LEU A 78 9.90 11.74 -11.02
N GLU A 79 10.86 11.45 -11.90
CA GLU A 79 12.24 11.91 -11.77
C GLU A 79 12.35 13.44 -11.81
N ARG A 80 11.68 14.05 -12.81
CA ARG A 80 11.64 15.51 -12.97
C ARG A 80 11.02 16.21 -11.77
N LEU A 81 9.83 15.78 -11.35
CA LEU A 81 9.10 16.40 -10.24
C LEU A 81 9.83 16.19 -8.91
N ALA A 82 10.38 15.00 -8.67
CA ALA A 82 11.05 14.70 -7.42
C ALA A 82 12.33 15.52 -7.21
N SER A 83 12.99 15.94 -8.30
CA SER A 83 14.18 16.80 -8.25
C SER A 83 13.89 18.27 -7.91
N LYS A 84 12.61 18.70 -7.95
CA LYS A 84 12.18 20.09 -7.78
C LYS A 84 11.13 20.31 -6.70
N THR A 85 10.69 19.24 -6.03
CA THR A 85 9.65 19.30 -5.02
C THR A 85 10.25 18.96 -3.67
N ALA A 86 10.03 19.82 -2.68
CA ALA A 86 10.43 19.60 -1.30
C ALA A 86 9.20 19.69 -0.38
N SER A 87 9.25 19.00 0.75
CA SER A 87 8.19 19.06 1.76
C SER A 87 8.69 18.55 3.12
N HIS A 88 8.06 19.02 4.20
CA HIS A 88 8.27 18.53 5.56
C HIS A 88 7.60 17.17 5.82
N LEU A 89 6.60 16.76 5.03
CA LEU A 89 5.86 15.53 5.27
C LEU A 89 5.44 14.89 3.95
N ILE A 90 5.99 13.69 3.71
CA ILE A 90 5.92 13.01 2.42
C ILE A 90 5.50 11.56 2.64
N PHE A 91 4.52 11.10 1.87
CA PHE A 91 4.09 9.71 1.75
C PHE A 91 4.45 9.24 0.34
N ALA A 92 5.09 8.08 0.21
CA ALA A 92 5.40 7.46 -1.06
C ALA A 92 5.01 5.99 -1.03
N HIS A 93 4.41 5.48 -2.11
CA HIS A 93 3.90 4.13 -2.18
C HIS A 93 4.06 3.53 -3.57
N VAL A 94 4.44 2.26 -3.63
CA VAL A 94 4.53 1.49 -4.88
C VAL A 94 3.62 0.27 -4.78
N ARG A 95 2.73 0.13 -5.77
CA ARG A 95 1.60 -0.78 -5.73
C ARG A 95 1.94 -2.15 -6.32
N ALA A 96 1.49 -3.20 -5.64
CA ALA A 96 1.39 -4.54 -6.19
C ALA A 96 0.00 -5.08 -5.93
N THR A 97 -0.77 -5.25 -7.01
CA THR A 97 -2.21 -5.50 -7.02
C THR A 97 -2.58 -6.75 -6.23
N THR A 98 -3.40 -6.54 -5.20
CA THR A 98 -4.15 -7.58 -4.48
C THR A 98 -5.61 -7.54 -4.87
N GLU A 99 -6.17 -6.33 -4.86
CA GLU A 99 -7.56 -6.00 -5.15
C GLU A 99 -7.64 -4.76 -6.04
N GLY A 100 -8.80 -4.59 -6.69
CA GLY A 100 -9.07 -3.50 -7.62
C GLY A 100 -8.41 -3.68 -9.00
N SER A 101 -8.92 -2.95 -9.98
CA SER A 101 -8.33 -2.88 -11.32
C SER A 101 -7.04 -2.04 -11.32
N LEU A 102 -6.32 -2.05 -12.44
CA LEU A 102 -5.28 -1.07 -12.70
C LEU A 102 -5.96 0.26 -13.03
N SER A 103 -6.11 1.13 -12.03
CA SER A 103 -6.63 2.50 -12.13
C SER A 103 -5.84 3.37 -11.16
N GLU A 104 -5.72 4.66 -11.48
CA GLU A 104 -5.10 5.64 -10.58
C GLU A 104 -5.90 5.78 -9.27
N ASP A 105 -7.22 5.62 -9.32
CA ASP A 105 -8.08 5.59 -8.12
C ASP A 105 -7.72 4.47 -7.14
N ASN A 106 -6.95 3.46 -7.58
CA ASN A 106 -6.51 2.36 -6.73
C ASN A 106 -5.05 2.53 -6.25
N CYS A 107 -4.38 3.62 -6.62
CA CYS A 107 -3.02 3.93 -6.20
C CYS A 107 -3.04 4.77 -4.92
N HIS A 108 -2.36 4.28 -3.89
CA HIS A 108 -2.08 5.07 -2.70
C HIS A 108 -1.14 6.24 -3.03
N PRO A 109 -1.15 7.34 -2.24
CA PRO A 109 -2.03 7.57 -1.08
C PRO A 109 -3.44 8.02 -1.45
N PHE A 110 -4.41 7.73 -0.59
CA PHE A 110 -5.77 8.27 -0.63
C PHE A 110 -5.87 9.55 0.21
N THR A 111 -6.83 10.43 -0.10
CA THR A 111 -7.01 11.67 0.67
C THR A 111 -8.46 12.08 0.88
N HIS A 112 -8.69 12.81 1.97
CA HIS A 112 -9.93 13.53 2.25
C HIS A 112 -9.61 14.78 3.08
N GLY A 113 -9.85 15.97 2.55
CA GLY A 113 -9.46 17.21 3.23
C GLY A 113 -7.96 17.25 3.50
N SER A 114 -7.57 17.47 4.75
CA SER A 114 -6.17 17.42 5.19
C SER A 114 -5.67 16.02 5.51
N LEU A 115 -6.50 14.97 5.41
CA LEU A 115 -6.10 13.61 5.75
C LEU A 115 -5.50 12.91 4.54
N MET A 116 -4.36 12.25 4.75
CA MET A 116 -3.68 11.39 3.78
C MET A 116 -3.50 9.98 4.32
N TRP A 117 -3.77 8.96 3.51
CA TRP A 117 -3.85 7.55 3.93
C TRP A 117 -3.09 6.60 3.01
N MET A 118 -2.33 5.67 3.59
CA MET A 118 -1.70 4.54 2.91
C MET A 118 -2.00 3.22 3.61
N HIS A 119 -1.95 2.13 2.84
CA HIS A 119 -2.07 0.78 3.37
C HIS A 119 -1.07 -0.15 2.67
N ASN A 120 -0.31 -0.89 3.45
CA ASN A 120 0.42 -2.06 3.01
C ASN A 120 -0.13 -3.32 3.69
N GLY A 121 -0.83 -4.15 2.92
CA GLY A 121 -1.51 -5.28 3.50
C GLY A 121 -2.78 -5.63 2.76
N GLY A 122 -3.70 -6.25 3.48
CA GLY A 122 -5.00 -6.66 2.98
C GLY A 122 -5.95 -6.99 4.13
N LEU A 123 -7.23 -6.72 3.92
CA LEU A 123 -8.27 -7.10 4.87
C LEU A 123 -8.63 -8.58 4.67
N GLY A 124 -8.57 -9.36 5.75
CA GLY A 124 -8.97 -10.77 5.76
C GLY A 124 -10.45 -10.92 5.41
N GLY A 125 -10.79 -11.99 4.67
CA GLY A 125 -12.18 -12.24 4.26
C GLY A 125 -12.84 -11.10 3.49
N TRP A 126 -12.08 -10.31 2.73
CA TRP A 126 -12.55 -9.09 2.08
C TRP A 126 -13.88 -9.25 1.34
N LYS A 127 -14.03 -10.33 0.56
CA LYS A 127 -15.25 -10.62 -0.22
C LYS A 127 -16.47 -10.84 0.68
N GLN A 128 -16.27 -11.38 1.88
CA GLN A 128 -17.31 -11.70 2.84
C GLN A 128 -17.70 -10.48 3.70
N ILE A 129 -16.75 -9.56 3.96
CA ILE A 129 -16.99 -8.39 4.81
C ILE A 129 -17.39 -7.12 4.04
N LYS A 130 -17.03 -6.99 2.76
CA LYS A 130 -17.21 -5.75 1.98
C LYS A 130 -18.63 -5.17 2.07
N ARG A 131 -19.65 -6.02 1.88
CA ARG A 131 -21.06 -5.56 1.95
C ARG A 131 -21.43 -5.00 3.32
N ARG A 132 -21.08 -5.74 4.38
CA ARG A 132 -21.36 -5.33 5.77
C ARG A 132 -20.57 -4.10 6.20
N LEU A 133 -19.34 -3.95 5.69
CA LEU A 133 -18.56 -2.73 5.86
C LEU A 133 -19.29 -1.56 5.22
N GLY A 134 -19.74 -1.70 3.97
CA GLY A 134 -20.52 -0.66 3.29
C GLY A 134 -21.81 -0.27 4.01
N GLU A 135 -22.57 -1.25 4.53
CA GLU A 135 -23.79 -1.02 5.34
C GLU A 135 -23.53 -0.25 6.64
N ARG A 136 -22.29 -0.27 7.15
CA ARG A 136 -21.90 0.43 8.38
C ARG A 136 -21.55 1.90 8.15
N LEU A 137 -21.07 2.25 6.96
CA LEU A 137 -20.63 3.61 6.65
C LEU A 137 -21.83 4.56 6.52
N ALA A 138 -21.67 5.79 6.99
CA ALA A 138 -22.59 6.86 6.58
C ALA A 138 -22.50 7.09 5.06
N ASP A 139 -23.62 7.49 4.44
CA ASP A 139 -23.76 7.63 2.98
C ASP A 139 -22.62 8.43 2.34
N LYS A 140 -22.20 9.54 2.96
CA LYS A 140 -21.13 10.38 2.42
C LYS A 140 -19.77 9.68 2.34
N TRP A 141 -19.47 8.77 3.28
CA TRP A 141 -18.21 8.01 3.28
C TRP A 141 -18.30 6.82 2.33
N TYR A 142 -19.47 6.19 2.23
CA TYR A 142 -19.74 5.15 1.24
C TYR A 142 -19.59 5.70 -0.20
N LEU A 143 -20.23 6.83 -0.48
CA LEU A 143 -20.21 7.48 -1.80
C LEU A 143 -18.85 8.14 -2.12
N GLY A 144 -18.02 8.37 -1.11
CA GLY A 144 -16.67 8.92 -1.28
C GLY A 144 -15.65 7.90 -1.80
N VAL A 145 -15.97 6.60 -1.79
CA VAL A 145 -15.09 5.56 -2.35
C VAL A 145 -15.22 5.56 -3.87
N THR A 146 -14.13 5.83 -4.58
CA THR A 146 -14.09 5.87 -6.05
C THR A 146 -13.43 4.63 -6.65
N GLY A 147 -12.43 4.08 -5.97
CA GLY A 147 -11.73 2.86 -6.36
C GLY A 147 -12.41 1.58 -5.88
N GLY A 148 -11.68 0.47 -6.05
CA GLY A 148 -12.16 -0.89 -5.79
C GLY A 148 -11.40 -1.63 -4.69
N THR A 149 -10.42 -0.98 -4.03
CA THR A 149 -9.50 -1.65 -3.10
C THR A 149 -10.06 -1.71 -1.68
N ASP A 150 -9.78 -2.80 -0.98
CA ASP A 150 -10.01 -2.92 0.47
C ASP A 150 -9.37 -1.78 1.28
N SER A 151 -8.26 -1.25 0.77
CA SER A 151 -7.48 -0.16 1.37
C SER A 151 -8.23 1.17 1.42
N GLU A 152 -8.97 1.50 0.37
CA GLU A 152 -9.79 2.71 0.30
C GLU A 152 -11.06 2.57 1.15
N TRP A 153 -11.67 1.39 1.15
CA TRP A 153 -12.79 1.09 2.04
C TRP A 153 -12.38 1.15 3.52
N ALA A 154 -11.15 0.74 3.85
CA ALA A 154 -10.59 0.92 5.18
C ALA A 154 -10.38 2.41 5.53
N PHE A 155 -10.02 3.24 4.55
CA PHE A 155 -9.94 4.69 4.74
C PHE A 155 -11.32 5.31 4.96
N ALA A 156 -12.33 4.93 4.18
CA ALA A 156 -13.70 5.37 4.40
C ALA A 156 -14.23 4.99 5.80
N LEU A 157 -13.89 3.78 6.28
CA LEU A 157 -14.19 3.34 7.64
C LEU A 157 -13.44 4.17 8.69
N PHE A 158 -12.20 4.58 8.43
CA PHE A 158 -11.46 5.49 9.30
C PHE A 158 -12.12 6.87 9.40
N LEU A 159 -12.56 7.44 8.27
CA LEU A 159 -13.26 8.73 8.22
C LEU A 159 -14.60 8.66 8.97
N ASP A 160 -15.40 7.63 8.73
CA ASP A 160 -16.65 7.36 9.45
C ASP A 160 -16.41 7.19 10.97
N THR A 161 -15.34 6.47 11.34
CA THR A 161 -14.96 6.29 12.75
C THR A 161 -14.56 7.61 13.41
N LEU A 162 -13.80 8.45 12.72
CA LEU A 162 -13.37 9.76 13.20
C LEU A 162 -14.57 10.70 13.40
N GLU A 163 -15.52 10.71 12.45
CA GLU A 163 -16.77 11.45 12.57
C GLU A 163 -17.60 10.98 13.77
N ARG A 164 -17.79 9.67 13.92
CA ARG A 164 -18.53 9.09 15.07
C ARG A 164 -17.87 9.36 16.42
N MET A 165 -16.58 9.69 16.42
CA MET A 165 -15.88 10.16 17.62
C MET A 165 -16.13 11.64 17.94
N GLY A 166 -16.87 12.36 17.11
CA GLY A 166 -17.21 13.77 17.27
C GLY A 166 -16.27 14.72 16.53
N TYR A 167 -15.43 14.23 15.61
CA TYR A 167 -14.49 15.06 14.85
C TYR A 167 -14.85 15.04 13.37
N ASP A 168 -15.18 16.19 12.79
CA ASP A 168 -15.47 16.28 11.37
C ASP A 168 -14.20 16.04 10.53
N PRO A 169 -14.11 14.95 9.74
CA PRO A 169 -12.93 14.68 8.91
C PRO A 169 -12.71 15.71 7.79
N SER A 170 -13.75 16.48 7.45
CA SER A 170 -13.65 17.60 6.49
C SER A 170 -13.15 18.91 7.13
N SER A 171 -12.97 18.93 8.45
CA SER A 171 -12.50 20.12 9.15
C SER A 171 -11.04 20.44 8.81
N GLN A 172 -10.73 21.74 8.73
CA GLN A 172 -9.41 22.26 8.40
C GLN A 172 -8.77 22.91 9.62
N SER A 173 -8.61 22.15 10.70
CA SER A 173 -8.02 22.68 11.94
C SER A 173 -6.54 23.04 11.71
N LYS A 174 -6.15 24.26 12.11
CA LYS A 174 -4.77 24.78 11.93
C LYS A 174 -3.67 23.96 12.60
N GLY A 175 -4.02 23.10 13.55
CA GLY A 175 -3.09 22.21 14.28
C GLY A 175 -3.35 20.72 14.04
N GLY A 176 -4.16 20.38 13.04
CA GLY A 176 -4.62 19.00 12.81
C GLY A 176 -5.61 18.51 13.87
N PHE A 177 -5.91 17.23 13.82
CA PHE A 177 -6.79 16.54 14.78
C PHE A 177 -6.07 16.20 16.08
N GLY A 178 -4.74 16.16 16.02
CA GLY A 178 -3.88 15.80 17.14
C GLY A 178 -3.61 14.29 17.23
N PRO A 179 -2.43 13.90 17.74
CA PRO A 179 -1.95 12.52 17.66
C PRO A 179 -2.84 11.54 18.45
N THR A 180 -3.38 11.97 19.59
CA THR A 180 -4.25 11.14 20.44
C THR A 180 -5.56 10.78 19.73
N VAL A 181 -6.15 11.74 19.02
CA VAL A 181 -7.42 11.54 18.30
C VAL A 181 -7.21 10.57 17.14
N LEU A 182 -6.22 10.83 16.29
CA LEU A 182 -5.91 9.96 15.15
C LEU A 182 -5.55 8.53 15.60
N ARG A 183 -4.76 8.39 16.67
CA ARG A 183 -4.41 7.08 17.25
C ARG A 183 -5.66 6.34 17.72
N LYS A 184 -6.57 7.01 18.43
CA LYS A 184 -7.83 6.41 18.92
C LYS A 184 -8.76 6.02 17.76
N ALA A 185 -8.86 6.85 16.72
CA ALA A 185 -9.62 6.53 15.53
C ALA A 185 -9.05 5.32 14.79
N MET A 186 -7.73 5.23 14.65
CA MET A 186 -7.04 4.08 14.05
C MET A 186 -7.31 2.78 14.82
N LEU A 187 -7.18 2.79 16.15
CA LEU A 187 -7.46 1.61 16.99
C LEU A 187 -8.93 1.15 16.86
N LYS A 188 -9.88 2.10 16.84
CA LYS A 188 -11.30 1.79 16.63
C LYS A 188 -11.60 1.25 15.23
N THR A 189 -10.87 1.75 14.22
CA THR A 189 -10.95 1.26 12.83
C THR A 189 -10.50 -0.19 12.76
N ILE A 190 -9.35 -0.52 13.36
CA ILE A 190 -8.84 -1.91 13.42
C ILE A 190 -9.83 -2.81 14.16
N ALA A 191 -10.36 -2.37 15.31
CA ALA A 191 -11.36 -3.14 16.05
C ALA A 191 -12.61 -3.42 15.20
N ALA A 192 -13.14 -2.41 14.49
CA ALA A 192 -14.28 -2.59 13.61
C ALA A 192 -14.01 -3.56 12.45
N ILE A 193 -12.80 -3.56 11.88
CA ILE A 193 -12.38 -4.54 10.86
C ILE A 193 -12.35 -5.95 11.46
N ASN A 194 -11.75 -6.12 12.64
CA ASN A 194 -11.72 -7.41 13.32
C ASN A 194 -13.15 -7.92 13.62
N ASP A 195 -14.04 -7.05 14.12
CA ASP A 195 -15.43 -7.40 14.40
C ASP A 195 -16.15 -7.89 13.14
N LEU A 196 -15.95 -7.22 12.00
CA LEU A 196 -16.55 -7.65 10.72
C LEU A 196 -16.07 -9.04 10.29
N ILE A 197 -14.79 -9.34 10.50
CA ILE A 197 -14.15 -10.62 10.17
C ILE A 197 -14.63 -11.73 11.11
N ASP A 198 -14.74 -11.43 12.40
CA ASP A 198 -15.22 -12.39 13.42
C ASP A 198 -16.67 -12.81 13.17
N ASN A 199 -17.45 -11.94 12.53
CA ASN A 199 -18.83 -12.23 12.14
C ASN A 199 -18.96 -13.02 10.83
N ILE A 200 -17.85 -13.46 10.20
CA ILE A 200 -17.92 -14.39 9.06
C ILE A 200 -18.30 -15.78 9.59
N PRO A 201 -19.40 -16.40 9.13
CA PRO A 201 -19.81 -17.71 9.61
C PRO A 201 -18.74 -18.78 9.36
N GLU A 202 -18.43 -19.61 10.37
CA GLU A 202 -17.42 -20.68 10.27
C GLU A 202 -17.65 -21.62 9.08
N ARG A 203 -18.92 -21.91 8.77
CA ARG A 203 -19.28 -22.73 7.60
C ARG A 203 -18.72 -22.15 6.29
N ILE A 204 -18.73 -20.81 6.14
CA ILE A 204 -18.24 -20.12 4.94
C ILE A 204 -16.71 -20.15 4.93
N ILE A 205 -16.08 -19.90 6.09
CA ILE A 205 -14.63 -19.95 6.24
C ILE A 205 -14.10 -21.30 5.77
N HIS A 206 -14.72 -22.40 6.22
CA HIS A 206 -14.33 -23.75 5.82
C HIS A 206 -14.70 -24.10 4.38
N SER A 207 -15.93 -23.79 3.92
CA SER A 207 -16.38 -24.19 2.59
C SER A 207 -15.66 -23.44 1.46
N GLU A 208 -15.31 -22.18 1.67
CA GLU A 208 -14.65 -21.33 0.66
C GLU A 208 -13.14 -21.16 0.92
N ASN A 209 -12.60 -21.77 1.98
CA ASN A 209 -11.21 -21.63 2.40
C ASN A 209 -10.79 -20.16 2.56
N VAL A 210 -11.58 -19.40 3.31
CA VAL A 210 -11.41 -17.95 3.47
C VAL A 210 -10.24 -17.65 4.42
N ASP A 211 -9.23 -16.93 3.93
CA ASP A 211 -8.15 -16.40 4.77
C ASP A 211 -8.66 -15.17 5.52
N THR A 212 -8.91 -15.33 6.83
CA THR A 212 -9.46 -14.27 7.70
C THR A 212 -8.38 -13.39 8.33
N ARG A 213 -7.10 -13.71 8.11
CA ARG A 213 -6.00 -12.94 8.69
C ARG A 213 -5.76 -11.65 7.90
N SER A 214 -5.93 -10.53 8.58
CA SER A 214 -5.59 -9.21 8.02
C SER A 214 -4.11 -8.88 8.25
N LEU A 215 -3.49 -8.20 7.28
CA LEU A 215 -2.25 -7.45 7.48
C LEU A 215 -2.62 -5.99 7.33
N LEU A 216 -2.47 -5.19 8.38
CA LEU A 216 -2.98 -3.82 8.41
C LEU A 216 -1.86 -2.84 8.72
N ASN A 217 -0.84 -2.75 7.84
CA ASN A 217 0.15 -1.67 7.97
C ASN A 217 -0.44 -0.40 7.35
N PHE A 218 -1.21 0.33 8.15
CA PHE A 218 -1.78 1.61 7.77
C PHE A 218 -0.81 2.73 8.09
N ALA A 219 -0.90 3.83 7.33
CA ALA A 219 -0.29 5.10 7.66
C ALA A 219 -1.30 6.22 7.38
N VAL A 220 -1.54 7.10 8.35
CA VAL A 220 -2.40 8.27 8.19
C VAL A 220 -1.70 9.52 8.70
N SER A 221 -1.92 10.64 8.04
CA SER A 221 -1.47 11.95 8.50
C SER A 221 -2.55 13.00 8.28
N ASP A 222 -2.57 14.01 9.15
CA ASP A 222 -3.36 15.24 9.05
C ASP A 222 -2.51 16.47 8.70
N GLY A 223 -1.25 16.27 8.29
CA GLY A 223 -0.26 17.31 8.03
C GLY A 223 0.61 17.66 9.24
N HIS A 224 0.18 17.30 10.45
CA HIS A 224 0.88 17.63 11.70
C HIS A 224 1.39 16.39 12.43
N SER A 225 0.56 15.36 12.47
CA SER A 225 0.82 14.07 13.12
C SER A 225 0.80 12.96 12.09
N VAL A 226 1.52 11.88 12.39
CA VAL A 226 1.49 10.65 11.59
C VAL A 226 1.20 9.48 12.52
N ILE A 227 0.27 8.63 12.13
CA ILE A 227 0.00 7.36 12.79
C ILE A 227 0.30 6.23 11.80
N CYS A 228 1.20 5.33 12.17
CA CYS A 228 1.49 4.11 11.42
C CYS A 228 1.15 2.88 12.27
N THR A 229 0.69 1.80 11.67
CA THR A 229 0.49 0.52 12.36
C THR A 229 1.38 -0.56 11.76
N ARG A 230 1.86 -1.48 12.60
CA ARG A 230 2.38 -2.77 12.17
C ARG A 230 1.50 -3.84 12.80
N TYR A 231 0.60 -4.43 12.04
CA TYR A 231 -0.49 -5.25 12.61
C TYR A 231 -0.81 -6.50 11.79
N VAL A 232 -1.10 -7.59 12.50
CA VAL A 232 -1.67 -8.83 11.97
C VAL A 232 -2.83 -9.33 12.83
N GLY A 233 -3.92 -9.74 12.16
CA GLY A 233 -5.08 -10.36 12.78
C GLY A 233 -4.85 -11.84 13.13
N SER A 234 -3.76 -12.14 13.82
CA SER A 234 -3.37 -13.50 14.23
C SER A 234 -2.49 -13.44 15.48
N ALA A 235 -2.72 -14.34 16.44
CA ALA A 235 -1.88 -14.46 17.63
C ALA A 235 -0.55 -15.17 17.34
N SER A 236 -0.51 -16.02 16.30
CA SER A 236 0.64 -16.87 15.98
C SER A 236 1.47 -16.37 14.81
N ASP A 237 0.92 -15.54 13.92
CA ASP A 237 1.64 -15.04 12.74
C ASP A 237 2.33 -13.71 13.04
N GLU A 238 3.39 -13.43 12.28
CA GLU A 238 4.09 -12.15 12.30
C GLU A 238 3.39 -11.13 11.38
N ALA A 239 3.46 -9.84 11.71
CA ALA A 239 2.96 -8.78 10.83
C ALA A 239 3.96 -8.44 9.71
N ALA A 240 3.44 -7.85 8.64
CA ALA A 240 4.24 -7.37 7.52
C ALA A 240 5.33 -6.40 7.99
N SER A 241 6.48 -6.42 7.32
CA SER A 241 7.64 -5.62 7.74
C SER A 241 7.33 -4.12 7.81
N LEU A 242 7.82 -3.48 8.86
CA LEU A 242 7.79 -2.02 9.02
C LEU A 242 8.96 -1.60 9.89
N TYR A 243 9.74 -0.64 9.41
CA TYR A 243 10.91 -0.12 10.09
C TYR A 243 10.76 1.39 10.28
N TYR A 244 11.44 1.94 11.27
CA TYR A 244 11.59 3.38 11.40
C TYR A 244 13.03 3.79 11.73
N SER A 245 13.38 5.03 11.39
CA SER A 245 14.65 5.65 11.73
C SER A 245 14.40 7.08 12.23
N SER A 246 14.77 7.32 13.49
CA SER A 246 14.94 8.63 14.15
C SER A 246 16.15 9.41 13.59
N GLY A 247 16.38 10.70 13.80
CA GLY A 247 17.73 11.28 13.65
C GLY A 247 17.75 12.79 13.42
N THR A 248 18.94 13.36 13.29
CA THR A 248 19.13 14.81 13.09
C THR A 248 19.11 15.20 11.62
N LEU A 249 19.71 14.37 10.75
CA LEU A 249 19.83 14.70 9.33
C LEU A 249 19.83 13.45 8.45
N TRP A 250 19.21 13.57 7.29
CA TRP A 250 19.25 12.58 6.22
C TRP A 250 20.08 13.09 5.04
N GLU A 251 21.30 12.56 4.89
CA GLU A 251 22.25 13.03 3.89
C GLU A 251 23.16 11.92 3.35
N THR A 252 23.92 12.22 2.30
CA THR A 252 24.90 11.31 1.72
C THR A 252 26.17 11.23 2.55
N ARG A 253 26.63 10.03 2.89
CA ARG A 253 27.84 9.75 3.69
C ARG A 253 29.13 10.28 3.06
N ALA A 254 29.22 10.26 1.73
CA ALA A 254 30.29 10.87 0.97
C ALA A 254 29.70 11.42 -0.33
N PRO A 255 29.92 12.71 -0.67
CA PRO A 255 29.50 13.28 -1.93
C PRO A 255 30.43 12.83 -3.06
N THR A 256 30.53 11.51 -3.29
CA THR A 256 31.12 11.00 -4.53
C THR A 256 30.03 10.97 -5.60
N PRO A 257 30.29 11.45 -6.83
CA PRO A 257 29.26 11.57 -7.87
C PRO A 257 28.50 10.27 -8.16
N ASP A 258 29.17 9.11 -7.99
CA ASP A 258 28.67 7.81 -8.44
C ASP A 258 28.05 6.95 -7.32
N LYS A 259 28.17 7.34 -6.06
CA LYS A 259 27.58 6.60 -4.92
C LYS A 259 26.83 7.54 -4.00
N ARG A 260 25.52 7.64 -4.22
CA ARG A 260 24.57 8.31 -3.33
C ARG A 260 24.22 7.42 -2.14
N ASP A 261 25.21 7.17 -1.29
CA ASP A 261 25.04 6.36 -0.09
C ASP A 261 24.47 7.22 1.03
N TYR A 262 23.14 7.21 1.18
CA TYR A 262 22.46 7.97 2.22
C TYR A 262 22.62 7.33 3.59
N GLN A 263 22.64 8.15 4.64
CA GLN A 263 22.63 7.68 6.01
C GLN A 263 21.82 8.62 6.89
N MET A 264 21.32 8.05 7.98
CA MET A 264 20.71 8.82 9.06
C MET A 264 21.77 9.25 10.06
N GLN A 265 21.98 10.55 10.21
CA GLN A 265 22.86 11.09 11.24
C GLN A 265 22.14 11.25 12.59
N ARG A 266 22.92 11.14 13.66
CA ARG A 266 22.49 11.24 15.06
C ARG A 266 23.51 12.05 15.85
N SER A 267 23.74 13.28 15.41
CA SER A 267 24.78 14.17 15.97
C SER A 267 24.44 14.69 17.35
N ASP A 268 23.16 14.73 17.72
CA ASP A 268 22.68 15.15 19.03
C ASP A 268 21.51 14.28 19.51
N LYS A 269 20.86 14.70 20.60
CA LYS A 269 19.71 14.00 21.20
C LYS A 269 18.38 14.34 20.53
N GLY A 270 18.38 15.25 19.56
CA GLY A 270 17.25 15.67 18.75
C GLY A 270 16.87 14.64 17.69
N ALA A 271 15.67 14.82 17.14
CA ALA A 271 15.01 13.87 16.26
C ALA A 271 14.35 14.59 15.06
N ASP A 272 15.05 15.55 14.47
CA ASP A 272 14.57 16.42 13.39
C ASP A 272 14.01 15.69 12.18
N VAL A 273 14.52 14.49 11.87
CA VAL A 273 14.07 13.65 10.77
C VAL A 273 13.51 12.33 11.30
N VAL A 274 12.33 11.97 10.83
CA VAL A 274 11.72 10.65 11.04
C VAL A 274 11.37 10.00 9.72
N LEU A 275 11.89 8.79 9.51
CA LEU A 275 11.53 7.91 8.40
C LEU A 275 10.78 6.69 8.91
N VAL A 276 9.73 6.27 8.21
CA VAL A 276 9.05 4.98 8.41
C VAL A 276 8.93 4.30 7.06
N ALA A 277 9.40 3.06 6.92
CA ALA A 277 9.43 2.38 5.63
C ALA A 277 9.12 0.89 5.75
N SER A 278 8.48 0.31 4.72
CA SER A 278 8.26 -1.13 4.66
C SER A 278 9.57 -1.93 4.60
N GLU A 279 10.58 -1.40 3.91
CA GLU A 279 11.96 -1.91 3.92
C GLU A 279 12.93 -0.73 4.12
N PRO A 280 14.05 -0.92 4.85
CA PRO A 280 15.08 0.11 5.02
C PRO A 280 15.55 0.70 3.69
N LEU A 281 15.76 2.02 3.63
CA LEU A 281 16.25 2.69 2.40
C LEU A 281 17.76 2.50 2.17
N THR A 282 18.46 2.00 3.20
CA THR A 282 19.92 1.82 3.23
C THR A 282 20.26 0.44 3.78
N PHE A 283 21.51 -0.02 3.60
CA PHE A 283 21.91 -1.38 4.00
C PHE A 283 22.44 -1.45 5.44
N GLU A 284 22.76 -0.31 6.05
CA GLU A 284 23.15 -0.18 7.46
C GLU A 284 21.94 -0.43 8.37
N ARG A 285 21.66 -1.70 8.64
CA ARG A 285 20.49 -2.11 9.43
C ARG A 285 20.47 -1.56 10.85
N GLU A 286 21.63 -1.26 11.42
CA GLU A 286 21.76 -0.64 12.75
C GLU A 286 21.09 0.73 12.85
N ASN A 287 20.91 1.42 11.73
CA ASN A 287 20.21 2.70 11.67
C ASN A 287 18.69 2.58 11.60
N TRP A 288 18.16 1.35 11.50
CA TRP A 288 16.74 1.08 11.33
C TRP A 288 16.21 0.18 12.44
N ILE A 289 15.16 0.64 13.10
CA ILE A 289 14.50 -0.10 14.19
C ILE A 289 13.28 -0.79 13.60
N ASN A 290 13.17 -2.10 13.82
CA ASN A 290 11.97 -2.86 13.47
C ASN A 290 10.82 -2.45 14.40
N VAL A 291 9.68 -2.05 13.84
CA VAL A 291 8.48 -1.79 14.62
C VAL A 291 7.97 -3.14 15.14
N PRO A 292 7.69 -3.33 16.44
CA PRO A 292 7.19 -4.63 16.93
C PRO A 292 5.84 -5.00 16.30
N THR A 293 5.59 -6.31 16.13
CA THR A 293 4.29 -6.79 15.65
C THR A 293 3.17 -6.37 16.60
N ASN A 294 2.03 -5.99 16.03
CA ASN A 294 0.84 -5.47 16.72
C ASN A 294 1.17 -4.25 17.57
N SER A 295 1.81 -3.26 16.93
CA SER A 295 2.12 -1.96 17.53
C SER A 295 1.63 -0.81 16.66
N ILE A 296 1.38 0.31 17.31
CA ILE A 296 1.04 1.59 16.70
C ILE A 296 2.15 2.59 16.97
N LEU A 297 2.68 3.17 15.90
CA LEU A 297 3.71 4.19 15.90
C LEU A 297 3.04 5.55 15.69
N THR A 298 3.40 6.53 16.51
CA THR A 298 2.91 7.91 16.45
C THR A 298 4.10 8.84 16.28
N ILE A 299 4.03 9.73 15.29
CA ILE A 299 4.99 10.81 15.10
C ILE A 299 4.27 12.13 15.31
N HIS A 300 4.74 12.92 16.27
CA HIS A 300 4.23 14.27 16.52
C HIS A 300 5.37 15.14 17.05
N ASN A 301 5.55 16.34 16.49
CA ASN A 301 6.69 17.22 16.80
C ASN A 301 8.00 16.44 16.87
N GLN A 302 8.28 15.67 15.81
CA GLN A 302 9.51 14.91 15.63
C GLN A 302 9.75 13.79 16.67
N THR A 303 8.86 13.65 17.64
CA THR A 303 8.89 12.60 18.65
C THR A 303 8.21 11.36 18.12
N VAL A 304 8.92 10.23 18.20
CA VAL A 304 8.39 8.91 17.84
C VAL A 304 7.96 8.19 19.11
N MET A 305 6.71 7.75 19.15
CA MET A 305 6.19 6.92 20.24
C MET A 305 5.63 5.62 19.67
N VAL A 306 6.00 4.48 20.26
CA VAL A 306 5.53 3.16 19.85
C VAL A 306 4.77 2.54 21.01
N HIS A 307 3.51 2.16 20.77
CA HIS A 307 2.64 1.55 21.78
C HIS A 307 2.11 0.20 21.27
N PRO A 308 1.95 -0.81 22.13
CA PRO A 308 1.31 -2.05 21.74
C PRO A 308 -0.18 -1.82 21.44
N ILE A 309 -0.70 -2.55 20.44
CA ILE A 309 -2.14 -2.66 20.18
C ILE A 309 -2.65 -3.82 21.01
N MET A 310 -3.33 -3.52 22.12
CA MET A 310 -3.77 -4.49 23.11
C MET A 310 -5.13 -5.10 22.72
N ASP A 311 -5.13 -6.11 21.87
CA ASP A 311 -6.32 -6.88 21.49
C ASP A 311 -6.13 -8.39 21.69
N LYS A 312 -7.07 -9.21 21.19
CA LYS A 312 -7.02 -10.67 21.33
C LYS A 312 -5.83 -11.34 20.62
N TYR A 313 -5.14 -10.62 19.74
CA TYR A 313 -3.96 -11.10 19.03
C TYR A 313 -2.65 -10.64 19.69
N TYR A 314 -2.70 -9.78 20.70
CA TYR A 314 -1.53 -9.35 21.45
C TYR A 314 -1.12 -10.39 22.51
N ASP A 315 0.19 -10.61 22.62
CA ASP A 315 0.77 -11.47 23.66
C ASP A 315 1.68 -10.62 24.57
N ARG A 316 1.48 -10.73 25.89
CA ARG A 316 2.27 -10.01 26.90
C ARG A 316 3.65 -10.63 27.12
N ASN A 317 3.84 -11.89 26.73
CA ASN A 317 5.10 -12.57 26.91
C ASN A 317 6.15 -12.00 25.92
N PRO A 318 7.22 -11.35 26.41
CA PRO A 318 8.25 -10.78 25.54
C PRO A 318 9.03 -11.84 24.75
N HIS A 319 8.94 -13.11 25.15
CA HIS A 319 9.55 -14.25 24.46
C HIS A 319 8.61 -14.96 23.48
N HIS A 320 7.37 -14.46 23.32
CA HIS A 320 6.44 -15.02 22.35
C HIS A 320 7.03 -14.96 20.94
N ARG A 321 7.07 -16.11 20.26
CA ARG A 321 7.61 -16.22 18.90
C ARG A 321 6.47 -16.38 17.92
N ARG A 322 6.46 -15.52 16.92
CA ARG A 322 5.50 -15.54 15.82
C ARG A 322 6.10 -16.20 14.59
N SER A 323 5.24 -16.84 13.80
CA SER A 323 5.60 -17.48 12.55
C SER A 323 5.69 -16.46 11.42
N ALA A 324 6.85 -16.36 10.78
CA ALA A 324 7.02 -15.59 9.55
C ALA A 324 6.44 -16.31 8.31
N ALA A 325 5.82 -17.49 8.44
CA ALA A 325 5.35 -18.27 7.29
C ALA A 325 4.27 -17.53 6.48
N PHE A 326 3.32 -16.91 7.16
CA PHE A 326 2.24 -16.16 6.51
C PHE A 326 2.76 -14.97 5.71
N VAL A 327 3.58 -14.12 6.33
CA VAL A 327 4.16 -12.95 5.65
C VAL A 327 5.14 -13.33 4.56
N ARG A 328 5.91 -14.42 4.71
CA ARG A 328 6.75 -14.98 3.62
C ARG A 328 5.90 -15.37 2.43
N ALA A 329 4.79 -16.07 2.64
CA ALA A 329 3.89 -16.48 1.57
C ALA A 329 3.23 -15.28 0.85
N LYS A 330 3.10 -14.11 1.51
CA LYS A 330 2.60 -12.86 0.90
C LYS A 330 3.74 -11.97 0.36
N GLY A 331 5.01 -12.32 0.60
CA GLY A 331 6.19 -11.56 0.20
C GLY A 331 6.41 -10.28 1.02
N LEU A 332 6.23 -10.36 2.34
CA LEU A 332 6.21 -9.24 3.31
C LEU A 332 7.08 -9.46 4.55
N SER A 333 8.06 -10.35 4.48
CA SER A 333 8.79 -10.84 5.65
C SER A 333 9.76 -9.80 6.19
N ALA A 334 9.83 -9.60 7.50
CA ALA A 334 10.96 -8.93 8.10
C ALA A 334 12.19 -9.85 8.08
N ASN A 335 13.38 -9.30 7.87
CA ASN A 335 14.62 -10.08 7.95
C ASN A 335 15.09 -10.15 9.41
N GLU A 336 14.39 -10.91 10.25
CA GLU A 336 14.83 -11.19 11.61
C GLU A 336 15.87 -12.33 11.59
N LYS A 337 17.08 -12.05 12.07
CA LYS A 337 17.98 -13.15 12.44
C LYS A 337 17.28 -13.94 13.54
N THR A 338 16.94 -15.20 13.28
CA THR A 338 16.72 -16.19 14.33
C THR A 338 17.91 -16.05 15.29
N PRO A 339 17.73 -15.75 16.59
CA PRO A 339 18.85 -15.78 17.52
C PRO A 339 19.45 -17.18 17.39
N SER A 340 20.74 -17.24 17.05
CA SER A 340 21.50 -18.48 17.04
C SER A 340 21.20 -19.17 18.36
N ARG A 341 20.66 -20.39 18.29
CA ARG A 341 20.44 -21.28 19.43
C ARG A 341 21.69 -21.18 20.30
N ALA A 342 21.60 -20.46 21.42
CA ALA A 342 22.69 -20.35 22.36
C ALA A 342 23.11 -21.79 22.66
N GLY A 343 24.38 -22.09 22.39
CA GLY A 343 24.93 -23.41 22.58
C GLY A 343 24.56 -23.89 23.98
N ILE A 344 23.98 -25.08 24.05
CA ILE A 344 23.90 -25.82 25.30
C ILE A 344 25.35 -25.86 25.82
N PRO A 345 25.62 -25.37 27.05
CA PRO A 345 26.96 -25.49 27.61
C PRO A 345 27.22 -26.98 27.79
N VAL A 346 28.07 -27.54 26.95
CA VAL A 346 28.66 -28.85 27.19
C VAL A 346 29.54 -28.68 28.42
N THR A 347 29.10 -29.23 29.55
CA THR A 347 29.87 -29.30 30.77
C THR A 347 31.08 -30.20 30.52
N SER A 348 32.23 -29.60 30.24
CA SER A 348 33.52 -30.30 30.24
C SER A 348 33.93 -30.57 31.68
N ASN A 349 33.62 -31.77 32.17
CA ASN A 349 34.26 -32.32 33.35
C ASN A 349 35.75 -32.57 33.03
N MET A 350 36.61 -31.65 33.46
CA MET A 350 38.04 -31.89 33.55
C MET A 350 38.33 -32.66 34.85
N PRO A 351 39.03 -33.81 34.81
CA PRO A 351 39.58 -34.42 36.01
C PRO A 351 40.90 -33.73 36.41
N PRO A 352 41.30 -33.79 37.70
CA PRO A 352 42.46 -33.06 38.19
C PRO A 352 43.78 -33.74 37.80
N PHE A 353 44.80 -32.89 37.56
CA PHE A 353 46.18 -33.25 37.25
C PHE A 353 46.90 -33.94 38.41
N VAL A 354 47.65 -35.02 38.11
CA VAL A 354 48.89 -35.40 38.83
C VAL A 354 49.91 -35.93 37.79
N PRO A 355 51.21 -35.53 37.85
CA PRO A 355 52.13 -35.63 36.70
C PRO A 355 53.18 -36.75 36.82
N ALA A 356 53.58 -37.35 35.70
CA ALA A 356 54.89 -38.02 35.57
C ALA A 356 55.31 -38.30 34.11
N ALA A 357 56.41 -37.67 33.71
CA ALA A 357 57.62 -38.26 33.11
C ALA A 357 57.58 -39.04 31.77
N LEU A 358 58.43 -38.51 30.86
CA LEU A 358 59.46 -39.17 30.05
C LEU A 358 59.11 -40.00 28.80
N ALA A 359 59.83 -39.61 27.74
CA ALA A 359 60.52 -40.42 26.73
C ALA A 359 59.80 -40.77 25.40
N HIS A 360 60.34 -40.11 24.36
CA HIS A 360 60.95 -40.70 23.14
C HIS A 360 60.15 -41.62 22.19
N ALA A 361 60.30 -41.24 20.90
CA ALA A 361 60.66 -42.09 19.76
C ALA A 361 59.58 -42.92 19.06
N GLU A 362 59.25 -42.46 17.84
CA GLU A 362 59.56 -43.10 16.55
C GLU A 362 58.97 -44.48 16.14
N PHE A 363 58.56 -44.47 14.85
CA PHE A 363 58.56 -45.55 13.85
C PHE A 363 57.51 -46.69 13.85
N ALA A 364 56.71 -46.65 12.76
CA ALA A 364 56.41 -47.69 11.77
C ALA A 364 55.89 -49.09 12.14
N GLY A 365 55.02 -49.61 11.26
CA GLY A 365 55.06 -51.03 10.85
C GLY A 365 53.79 -51.85 11.09
N ASP A 366 52.89 -51.79 10.11
CA ASP A 366 52.30 -52.90 9.35
C ASP A 366 51.81 -54.24 9.97
N SER A 367 50.69 -54.69 9.40
CA SER A 367 50.24 -56.09 9.16
C SER A 367 49.72 -56.99 10.31
N HIS A 368 48.46 -57.45 10.21
CA HIS A 368 48.12 -58.87 9.91
C HIS A 368 46.59 -59.18 10.02
N HIS A 369 46.06 -59.78 8.96
CA HIS A 369 44.82 -60.58 8.87
C HIS A 369 45.04 -62.01 9.43
N PRO A 370 44.03 -62.86 9.79
CA PRO A 370 43.07 -63.43 8.80
C PRO A 370 41.68 -64.00 9.26
N ASN A 371 40.80 -64.19 8.26
CA ASN A 371 39.78 -65.25 8.00
C ASN A 371 38.73 -65.73 9.04
N GLN A 372 37.41 -65.64 8.69
CA GLN A 372 36.59 -66.76 8.12
C GLN A 372 35.08 -66.40 7.90
N LYS A 373 34.60 -66.63 6.65
CA LYS A 373 33.34 -67.26 6.11
C LYS A 373 31.98 -67.12 6.85
N ARG A 374 30.75 -67.13 6.27
CA ARG A 374 30.11 -67.09 4.92
C ARG A 374 28.55 -67.12 5.13
N PHE A 375 27.79 -66.74 4.08
CA PHE A 375 26.36 -67.01 3.72
C PHE A 375 25.32 -65.85 3.88
N GLY A 376 24.70 -65.45 2.75
CA GLY A 376 23.48 -64.60 2.63
C GLY A 376 22.23 -65.46 2.30
N PRO A 377 21.27 -65.05 1.44
CA PRO A 377 20.66 -63.73 1.17
C PRO A 377 19.09 -63.78 1.20
N SER A 378 18.35 -62.65 1.14
CA SER A 378 17.00 -62.59 0.48
C SER A 378 16.44 -61.17 0.30
N ILE A 379 15.78 -60.99 -0.85
CA ILE A 379 15.07 -59.81 -1.40
C ILE A 379 13.57 -59.93 -1.07
N PRO A 380 12.77 -58.84 -1.07
CA PRO A 380 11.35 -58.94 -1.40
C PRO A 380 10.96 -58.20 -2.69
N SER A 381 10.02 -58.84 -3.39
CA SER A 381 9.58 -58.66 -4.76
C SER A 381 8.40 -57.67 -4.92
N ILE A 382 8.34 -57.07 -6.10
CA ILE A 382 7.22 -56.33 -6.70
C ILE A 382 6.23 -57.32 -7.34
N PRO A 383 4.93 -56.96 -7.48
CA PRO A 383 4.17 -57.38 -8.65
C PRO A 383 3.59 -56.21 -9.48
N PHE A 384 3.54 -56.46 -10.79
CA PHE A 384 3.12 -55.59 -11.90
C PHE A 384 1.60 -55.59 -12.15
N SER A 385 1.16 -54.53 -12.87
CA SER A 385 -0.01 -54.29 -13.79
C SER A 385 -1.10 -55.37 -13.98
N VAL A 386 -2.37 -55.08 -14.33
CA VAL A 386 -2.87 -54.46 -15.59
C VAL A 386 -4.36 -54.02 -15.44
N SER A 387 -4.77 -53.00 -16.21
CA SER A 387 -6.04 -52.91 -16.98
C SER A 387 -7.06 -51.80 -16.62
N ARG A 388 -7.25 -50.90 -17.60
CA ARG A 388 -8.44 -50.07 -17.86
C ARG A 388 -9.60 -50.97 -18.33
N PRO A 389 -10.89 -50.60 -18.19
CA PRO A 389 -11.54 -49.81 -19.26
C PRO A 389 -12.72 -48.87 -18.86
N ARG A 390 -12.91 -47.84 -19.71
CA ARG A 390 -14.13 -47.32 -20.37
C ARG A 390 -15.43 -46.98 -19.57
N ALA A 391 -15.96 -45.78 -19.89
CA ALA A 391 -17.28 -45.24 -19.55
C ALA A 391 -18.47 -46.05 -20.12
N PRO A 392 -19.69 -45.80 -19.59
CA PRO A 392 -20.83 -45.50 -20.47
C PRO A 392 -21.81 -44.42 -19.95
N THR A 393 -22.20 -43.53 -20.87
CA THR A 393 -23.53 -43.00 -21.25
C THR A 393 -24.64 -42.64 -20.23
N GLU A 394 -25.29 -41.51 -20.56
CA GLU A 394 -26.56 -40.96 -20.04
C GLU A 394 -27.74 -41.92 -19.92
N PRO A 395 -28.82 -41.46 -19.24
CA PRO A 395 -30.07 -41.32 -20.00
C PRO A 395 -30.77 -39.95 -19.84
N SER A 396 -31.40 -39.58 -20.95
CA SER A 396 -32.37 -38.51 -21.20
C SER A 396 -33.71 -38.66 -20.45
N SER A 397 -34.33 -37.54 -20.05
CA SER A 397 -35.76 -37.18 -20.18
C SER A 397 -36.06 -35.98 -19.26
N SER A 398 -36.21 -34.77 -19.78
CA SER A 398 -37.48 -34.14 -20.20
C SER A 398 -38.53 -34.05 -19.09
N TYR A 399 -38.73 -32.85 -18.51
CA TYR A 399 -40.06 -32.23 -18.39
C TYR A 399 -39.96 -30.71 -18.15
N SER A 400 -40.52 -30.01 -19.13
CA SER A 400 -41.15 -28.69 -19.21
C SER A 400 -41.05 -27.65 -18.08
N SER A 401 -40.78 -26.45 -18.56
CA SER A 401 -41.04 -25.12 -18.01
C SER A 401 -42.43 -24.90 -17.38
N THR A 402 -42.53 -23.95 -16.45
CA THR A 402 -43.51 -22.86 -16.54
C THR A 402 -43.15 -21.70 -15.61
N VAL A 403 -42.87 -20.55 -16.23
CA VAL A 403 -42.93 -19.20 -15.66
C VAL A 403 -44.35 -18.68 -15.89
N PRO A 404 -44.90 -17.84 -14.99
CA PRO A 404 -45.85 -16.83 -15.43
C PRO A 404 -45.28 -15.42 -15.24
N ARG A 405 -45.18 -14.72 -16.37
CA ARG A 405 -45.21 -13.25 -16.46
C ARG A 405 -46.65 -12.78 -16.32
N THR A 406 -46.89 -11.75 -15.52
CA THR A 406 -48.03 -10.81 -15.65
C THR A 406 -47.51 -9.41 -15.28
N ARG A 407 -47.20 -8.58 -16.28
CA ARG A 407 -48.01 -7.48 -16.86
C ARG A 407 -48.39 -6.38 -15.84
N THR A 408 -47.81 -5.20 -16.10
CA THR A 408 -48.18 -3.85 -15.65
C THR A 408 -49.64 -3.50 -15.96
N PRO A 409 -50.14 -2.44 -15.31
CA PRO A 409 -50.52 -1.26 -16.09
C PRO A 409 -50.00 0.07 -15.51
N LEU A 410 -49.83 1.02 -16.43
CA LEU A 410 -49.54 2.44 -16.20
C LEU A 410 -50.83 3.24 -15.93
N SER A 411 -50.60 4.46 -15.43
CA SER A 411 -51.43 5.68 -15.44
C SER A 411 -52.35 5.92 -14.24
N HIS A 412 -52.08 7.00 -13.49
CA HIS A 412 -52.75 8.29 -13.71
C HIS A 412 -51.95 9.44 -13.06
N ALA A 413 -51.88 10.55 -13.77
CA ALA A 413 -51.42 11.84 -13.28
C ALA A 413 -52.57 12.54 -12.54
N GLU A 414 -52.25 13.36 -11.53
CA GLU A 414 -53.08 14.51 -11.19
C GLU A 414 -52.24 15.64 -10.59
N THR A 415 -52.63 16.85 -10.98
CA THR A 415 -52.02 18.16 -10.74
C THR A 415 -53.08 19.00 -10.02
N ALA A 416 -52.70 19.73 -8.98
CA ALA A 416 -53.29 21.00 -8.47
C ALA A 416 -52.86 21.15 -6.99
N SER A 417 -52.08 22.14 -6.55
CA SER A 417 -52.21 23.61 -6.58
C SER A 417 -53.14 24.21 -5.52
N SER A 418 -52.62 25.28 -4.88
CA SER A 418 -53.29 26.32 -4.07
C SER A 418 -53.73 25.91 -2.65
N ALA A 419 -53.71 26.74 -1.61
CA ALA A 419 -53.34 28.15 -1.37
C ALA A 419 -53.30 28.32 0.18
N ALA A 420 -52.32 29.05 0.72
CA ALA A 420 -52.43 30.42 1.26
C ALA A 420 -53.23 30.60 2.57
N SER A 421 -52.57 31.22 3.56
CA SER A 421 -53.05 32.30 4.47
C SER A 421 -52.17 32.29 5.74
N SER A 422 -51.26 33.23 5.96
CA SER A 422 -51.40 34.67 6.29
C SER A 422 -51.70 34.95 7.76
N SER A 423 -50.77 35.63 8.43
CA SER A 423 -50.95 36.76 9.40
C SER A 423 -49.64 36.88 10.22
N SER A 424 -48.83 37.93 10.05
CA SER A 424 -48.90 39.25 10.70
C SER A 424 -48.87 39.13 12.24
N THR A 425 -48.06 39.87 13.01
CA THR A 425 -47.98 41.34 13.06
C THR A 425 -46.85 41.76 14.03
N SER A 426 -46.13 42.85 13.69
CA SER A 426 -45.71 44.00 14.54
C SER A 426 -45.00 43.76 15.89
N SER A 427 -44.05 44.54 16.39
CA SER A 427 -43.40 45.82 16.06
C SER A 427 -42.54 46.20 17.27
N SER A 428 -41.40 46.89 17.10
CA SER A 428 -41.11 48.19 17.75
C SER A 428 -39.64 48.58 17.60
N ALA A 429 -39.46 49.85 17.29
CA ALA A 429 -38.21 50.53 16.95
C ALA A 429 -37.57 51.21 18.18
N THR A 430 -36.27 51.49 18.10
CA THR A 430 -35.67 52.70 18.70
C THR A 430 -34.47 53.12 17.85
N THR A 431 -34.45 54.41 17.50
CA THR A 431 -33.47 55.11 16.65
C THR A 431 -32.50 55.92 17.51
N ILE A 432 -31.26 56.15 17.02
CA ILE A 432 -30.36 57.33 17.09
C ILE A 432 -28.92 56.77 16.87
N GLY A 433 -28.01 57.31 16.05
CA GLY A 433 -27.92 58.57 15.31
C GLY A 433 -26.84 58.45 14.21
N GLY A 434 -26.77 59.46 13.35
CA GLY A 434 -26.14 59.39 12.02
C GLY A 434 -24.63 59.61 11.93
N GLY A 435 -24.11 59.33 10.73
CA GLY A 435 -22.79 59.67 10.23
C GLY A 435 -22.69 59.24 8.77
N GLN A 436 -22.55 60.22 7.87
CA GLN A 436 -22.52 60.11 6.40
C GLN A 436 -21.33 59.28 5.86
N ILE A 437 -21.48 58.70 4.65
CA ILE A 437 -20.47 58.51 3.56
C ILE A 437 -21.21 57.88 2.33
N PRO A 438 -20.81 58.15 1.06
CA PRO A 438 -21.73 58.42 -0.04
C PRO A 438 -22.13 57.23 -0.93
N SER A 439 -23.23 57.42 -1.66
CA SER A 439 -23.88 56.46 -2.58
C SER A 439 -23.09 56.18 -3.87
N PRO A 440 -23.21 54.98 -4.47
CA PRO A 440 -22.61 54.67 -5.76
C PRO A 440 -23.50 55.11 -6.93
N VAL A 441 -22.84 55.37 -8.06
CA VAL A 441 -23.40 55.78 -9.35
C VAL A 441 -24.28 54.68 -9.94
N VAL A 442 -25.50 55.06 -10.35
CA VAL A 442 -26.42 54.25 -11.15
C VAL A 442 -26.23 54.61 -12.62
N VAL A 443 -25.90 53.62 -13.47
CA VAL A 443 -26.01 53.73 -14.93
C VAL A 443 -27.08 52.75 -15.42
N VAL A 444 -27.98 53.26 -16.24
CA VAL A 444 -29.18 52.59 -16.77
C VAL A 444 -28.85 51.73 -18.01
N ARG A 445 -29.57 50.59 -18.06
CA ARG A 445 -29.71 49.52 -19.07
C ARG A 445 -29.39 49.80 -20.55
N SER A 446 -28.90 48.74 -21.22
CA SER A 446 -29.45 48.32 -22.53
C SER A 446 -29.48 46.80 -22.66
N THR A 447 -30.61 46.30 -23.16
CA THR A 447 -30.98 44.91 -23.43
C THR A 447 -30.63 44.51 -24.86
N ASN A 448 -29.91 43.40 -25.04
CA ASN A 448 -30.08 42.40 -26.12
C ASN A 448 -28.87 41.48 -26.17
N GLN A 449 -29.08 40.17 -26.03
CA GLN A 449 -28.60 39.11 -26.93
C GLN A 449 -28.81 37.71 -26.30
N HIS A 450 -29.43 36.82 -27.08
CA HIS A 450 -29.72 35.42 -26.77
C HIS A 450 -28.44 34.58 -26.55
N PRO A 451 -28.49 33.54 -25.69
CA PRO A 451 -27.41 32.56 -25.59
C PRO A 451 -27.48 31.52 -26.73
N PRO A 452 -26.36 31.10 -27.35
CA PRO A 452 -26.38 30.04 -28.34
C PRO A 452 -26.52 28.65 -27.69
N SER A 453 -27.34 27.82 -28.33
CA SER A 453 -27.69 26.45 -28.01
C SER A 453 -26.50 25.47 -28.12
N GLN A 454 -26.34 24.59 -27.13
CA GLN A 454 -25.43 23.44 -27.20
C GLN A 454 -26.02 22.33 -28.09
N GLY A 455 -25.36 22.04 -29.21
CA GLY A 455 -25.69 20.93 -30.11
C GLY A 455 -24.92 19.66 -29.74
N ASN A 456 -25.66 18.62 -29.36
CA ASN A 456 -25.16 17.25 -29.23
C ASN A 456 -24.82 16.65 -30.60
N ILE A 457 -23.58 16.22 -30.83
CA ILE A 457 -23.24 15.36 -31.98
C ILE A 457 -22.56 14.08 -31.49
N LYS A 458 -23.35 12.99 -31.50
CA LYS A 458 -22.87 11.60 -31.42
C LYS A 458 -22.16 11.25 -32.73
N LYS A 459 -20.84 10.98 -32.71
CA LYS A 459 -20.15 10.35 -33.84
C LYS A 459 -19.97 8.85 -33.60
N LYS A 460 -20.68 8.07 -34.42
CA LYS A 460 -20.62 6.62 -34.58
C LYS A 460 -19.37 6.28 -35.41
N ARG A 461 -18.48 5.44 -34.88
CA ARG A 461 -17.27 4.97 -35.57
C ARG A 461 -17.66 3.88 -36.57
N ALA A 462 -17.49 4.13 -37.86
CA ALA A 462 -17.58 3.13 -38.91
C ALA A 462 -16.17 2.85 -39.45
N SER A 463 -15.83 1.56 -39.50
CA SER A 463 -14.62 0.98 -40.06
C SER A 463 -14.65 1.03 -41.60
N LEU A 464 -13.55 1.43 -42.24
CA LEU A 464 -13.32 1.15 -43.66
C LEU A 464 -11.85 0.82 -43.91
N SER A 465 -11.67 -0.41 -44.38
CA SER A 465 -10.53 -0.95 -45.09
C SER A 465 -10.60 -0.62 -46.59
N ALA A 466 -9.44 -0.67 -47.25
CA ALA A 466 -9.17 -0.78 -48.69
C ALA A 466 -8.76 0.50 -49.46
N VAL A 467 -7.46 0.52 -49.81
CA VAL A 467 -6.81 0.65 -51.15
C VAL A 467 -7.74 1.06 -52.32
N ASP A 468 -7.39 1.90 -53.29
CA ASP A 468 -6.13 2.04 -54.03
C ASP A 468 -6.12 3.27 -54.97
N ALA A 469 -4.91 3.69 -55.35
CA ALA A 469 -4.44 4.37 -56.59
C ALA A 469 -5.03 5.71 -57.14
N GLY A 470 -4.14 6.69 -57.43
CA GLY A 470 -4.28 7.55 -58.63
C GLY A 470 -3.78 9.01 -58.59
N ASN A 471 -2.46 9.23 -58.76
CA ASN A 471 -1.71 10.34 -59.40
C ASN A 471 -2.25 11.80 -59.43
N HIS A 472 -1.47 12.77 -58.93
CA HIS A 472 -0.57 13.63 -59.74
C HIS A 472 0.23 14.63 -58.85
N ALA A 473 1.48 14.88 -59.25
CA ALA A 473 2.56 15.52 -58.50
C ALA A 473 2.66 17.05 -58.67
N ALA A 474 3.15 17.76 -57.62
CA ALA A 474 3.96 18.98 -57.73
C ALA A 474 4.69 19.34 -56.40
N ILE A 475 5.95 18.89 -56.31
CA ILE A 475 7.17 19.50 -55.76
C ILE A 475 7.05 20.66 -54.74
N LEU A 476 7.54 20.44 -53.50
CA LEU A 476 8.47 21.32 -52.74
C LEU A 476 9.12 20.51 -51.58
N GLY A 477 10.43 20.69 -51.37
CA GLY A 477 11.33 19.85 -50.57
C GLY A 477 11.25 19.95 -49.02
N PRO A 478 12.15 19.27 -48.29
CA PRO A 478 11.79 18.48 -47.12
C PRO A 478 12.04 19.19 -45.78
N TYR A 479 11.04 19.15 -44.89
CA TYR A 479 11.24 19.15 -43.44
C TYR A 479 10.73 17.81 -42.92
N LEU A 480 11.62 16.81 -42.86
CA LEU A 480 11.35 15.54 -42.18
C LEU A 480 11.77 15.70 -40.72
N ASP A 481 10.80 16.00 -39.86
CA ASP A 481 10.89 15.68 -38.43
C ASP A 481 10.47 14.21 -38.26
N ALA A 482 11.42 13.31 -38.50
CA ALA A 482 11.26 11.88 -38.27
C ALA A 482 11.71 11.54 -36.85
N SER A 483 10.91 11.92 -35.85
CA SER A 483 10.99 11.27 -34.54
C SER A 483 10.35 9.88 -34.67
N PRO A 484 11.08 8.77 -34.43
CA PRO A 484 10.47 7.45 -34.49
C PRO A 484 9.45 7.32 -33.36
N ILE A 485 8.17 7.11 -33.72
CA ILE A 485 7.16 6.61 -32.80
C ILE A 485 7.66 5.26 -32.33
N THR A 486 8.27 5.23 -31.15
CA THR A 486 8.64 3.99 -30.49
C THR A 486 7.34 3.31 -30.09
N PRO A 487 7.05 2.08 -30.54
CA PRO A 487 5.86 1.39 -30.10
C PRO A 487 5.93 1.21 -28.58
N GLU A 488 4.88 1.61 -27.86
CA GLU A 488 4.76 1.28 -26.44
C GLU A 488 4.86 -0.25 -26.28
N PRO A 489 5.75 -0.75 -25.42
CA PRO A 489 5.97 -2.18 -25.30
C PRO A 489 4.74 -2.87 -24.71
N THR A 490 4.39 -4.02 -25.27
CA THR A 490 3.31 -4.86 -24.75
C THR A 490 3.62 -5.38 -23.34
N ARG A 491 2.57 -5.41 -22.50
CA ARG A 491 2.53 -5.72 -21.05
C ARG A 491 3.39 -6.87 -20.53
N THR A 492 3.72 -7.87 -21.35
CA THR A 492 4.57 -9.01 -20.99
C THR A 492 6.05 -8.67 -20.82
N GLU A 493 6.51 -7.50 -21.28
CA GLU A 493 7.92 -7.14 -21.25
C GLU A 493 8.38 -6.34 -20.02
N PHE A 494 7.46 -5.76 -19.23
CA PHE A 494 7.84 -4.90 -18.09
C PHE A 494 8.47 -5.66 -16.91
N GLY A 495 8.31 -6.99 -16.87
CA GLY A 495 9.01 -7.87 -15.94
C GLY A 495 10.26 -8.55 -16.52
N ASN A 496 10.66 -8.18 -17.75
CA ASN A 496 11.84 -8.78 -18.39
C ASN A 496 13.12 -8.30 -17.69
N ARG A 497 13.79 -9.24 -17.01
CA ARG A 497 15.03 -9.02 -16.26
C ARG A 497 16.14 -8.40 -17.13
N ASP A 498 16.21 -8.73 -18.42
CA ASP A 498 17.22 -8.17 -19.34
C ASP A 498 16.96 -6.70 -19.66
N LYS A 499 15.70 -6.26 -19.68
CA LYS A 499 15.34 -4.86 -19.91
C LYS A 499 15.54 -4.01 -18.66
N ILE A 500 15.25 -4.58 -17.49
CA ILE A 500 15.57 -3.98 -16.19
C ILE A 500 17.09 -3.86 -16.04
N ALA A 501 17.85 -4.89 -16.39
CA ALA A 501 19.32 -4.88 -16.36
C ALA A 501 19.94 -3.87 -17.35
N ARG A 502 19.28 -3.57 -18.47
CA ARG A 502 19.70 -2.48 -19.38
C ARG A 502 19.49 -1.09 -18.79
N MET A 503 18.46 -0.90 -17.96
CA MET A 503 18.20 0.37 -17.27
C MET A 503 19.00 0.52 -15.97
N PHE A 504 19.34 -0.60 -15.33
CA PHE A 504 20.10 -0.69 -14.08
C PHE A 504 21.23 -1.74 -14.23
N PRO A 505 22.35 -1.38 -14.88
CA PRO A 505 23.46 -2.30 -15.15
C PRO A 505 24.06 -2.93 -13.90
N GLU A 506 23.91 -2.28 -12.74
CA GLU A 506 24.36 -2.79 -11.44
C GLU A 506 23.66 -4.09 -11.00
N LEU A 507 22.53 -4.45 -11.62
CA LEU A 507 21.75 -5.65 -11.31
C LEU A 507 22.12 -6.85 -12.20
N ALA A 508 22.93 -6.66 -13.25
CA ALA A 508 23.37 -7.72 -14.15
C ALA A 508 24.51 -8.59 -13.56
N LEU A 509 25.11 -8.13 -12.46
CA LEU A 509 26.26 -8.75 -11.81
C LEU A 509 25.86 -9.51 -10.53
N HIS A 510 24.79 -10.32 -10.55
CA HIS A 510 24.52 -11.33 -9.50
C HIS A 510 23.64 -12.49 -9.98
#